data_AF-A0A929UWE3-F1
#
_entry.id   AF-A0A929UWE3-F1
#
_cell.length_a   1.000
_cell.length_b   1.000
_cell.length_c   1.000
_cell.angle_alpha   90.00
_cell.angle_beta   90.00
_cell.angle_gamma   90.00
#
_symmetry.space_group_name_H-M   'P 1'
#
loop_
_entity.id
_entity.type
_entity.pdbx_description
1 polymer ?
#
loop_
_entity_poly.entity_id
_entity_poly.type
_entity_poly.pdbx_seq_one_letter_code
_entity_poly.pdbx_strand_id
1 'polypeptide(L)'
;IQQIATNAEDDPAGTAASALHFSLDYRYLISSDMTTNEVVIFKSDFETGLLSKILSLPIAGTYPKDAMLFPDDQHLVSLNHESNTLTFFTFNEKNKTLVMNGPEIPVDRPNCIVLHKLPNE
;
A
#
# COMPACT_ATOMS: atom_id res chain seq x y z
N ILE A 1 -6.47 22.70 -5.09
CA ILE A 1 -6.92 21.30 -5.20
C ILE A 1 -5.92 20.60 -6.12
N GLN A 2 -5.30 19.51 -5.67
CA GLN A 2 -4.35 18.70 -6.46
C GLN A 2 -5.06 17.47 -7.03
N GLN A 3 -4.67 17.05 -8.23
CA GLN A 3 -5.00 15.74 -8.80
C GLN A 3 -3.70 14.99 -9.05
N ILE A 4 -3.65 13.70 -8.67
CA ILE A 4 -2.49 12.84 -8.86
C ILE A 4 -2.95 11.42 -9.19
N ALA A 5 -2.26 10.77 -10.13
CA ALA A 5 -2.60 9.43 -10.61
C ALA A 5 -1.98 8.31 -9.76
N THR A 6 -2.73 7.24 -9.55
CA THR A 6 -2.29 5.99 -8.90
C THR A 6 -1.56 5.06 -9.88
N ASN A 7 -1.91 5.09 -11.16
CA ASN A 7 -1.28 4.31 -12.23
C ASN A 7 -0.17 5.09 -12.97
N ALA A 8 0.45 4.45 -13.96
CA ALA A 8 1.34 5.13 -14.91
C ALA A 8 0.52 6.01 -15.88
N GLU A 9 1.15 7.04 -16.44
CA GLU A 9 0.53 7.85 -17.50
C GLU A 9 0.21 6.96 -18.71
N ASP A 10 -0.98 7.15 -19.30
CA ASP A 10 -1.48 6.42 -20.47
C ASP A 10 -1.64 4.89 -20.32
N ASP A 11 -1.83 4.38 -19.10
CA ASP A 11 -2.11 2.95 -18.89
C ASP A 11 -3.48 2.56 -19.50
N PRO A 12 -3.49 1.73 -20.58
CA PRO A 12 -4.73 1.35 -21.26
C PRO A 12 -5.61 0.40 -20.42
N ALA A 13 -5.07 -0.20 -19.36
CA ALA A 13 -5.83 -1.07 -18.45
C ALA A 13 -6.79 -0.26 -17.56
N GLY A 14 -6.56 1.05 -17.43
CA GLY A 14 -7.25 1.90 -16.46
C GLY A 14 -6.74 1.67 -15.04
N THR A 15 -7.42 2.23 -14.05
CA THR A 15 -7.08 2.12 -12.63
C THR A 15 -8.33 1.83 -11.83
N ALA A 16 -8.20 0.96 -10.83
CA ALA A 16 -9.26 0.68 -9.87
C ALA A 16 -8.65 0.72 -8.47
N ALA A 17 -8.48 1.94 -7.96
CA ALA A 17 -7.95 2.16 -6.62
C ALA A 17 -8.92 1.65 -5.55
N SER A 18 -8.40 1.05 -4.48
CA SER A 18 -9.23 0.53 -3.37
C SER A 18 -8.80 1.07 -2.01
N ALA A 19 -7.60 0.71 -1.54
CA ALA A 19 -7.09 1.18 -0.25
C ALA A 19 -6.81 2.68 -0.28
N LEU A 20 -6.95 3.34 0.87
CA LEU A 20 -6.52 4.73 1.06
C LEU A 20 -6.21 4.99 2.54
N HIS A 21 -4.93 4.89 2.91
CA HIS A 21 -4.47 5.02 4.30
C HIS A 21 -3.27 5.93 4.42
N PHE A 22 -3.26 6.78 5.44
CA PHE A 22 -2.03 7.46 5.83
C PHE A 22 -1.16 6.56 6.71
N SER A 23 0.16 6.76 6.66
CA SER A 23 1.04 6.33 7.76
C SER A 23 0.62 6.99 9.06
N LEU A 24 1.01 6.41 10.20
CA LEU A 24 0.59 6.89 11.52
C LEU A 24 0.96 8.37 11.77
N ASP A 25 2.04 8.82 11.14
CA ASP A 25 2.54 10.19 11.23
C ASP A 25 2.24 11.06 10.00
N TYR A 26 1.36 10.57 9.12
CA TYR A 26 0.90 11.26 7.91
C TYR A 26 1.98 11.57 6.86
N ARG A 27 3.21 11.07 7.01
CA ARG A 27 4.28 11.27 6.01
C ARG A 27 4.02 10.55 4.69
N TYR A 28 3.28 9.44 4.73
CA TYR A 28 2.98 8.64 3.55
C TYR A 28 1.47 8.44 3.38
N LEU A 29 1.03 8.41 2.13
CA LEU A 29 -0.31 7.97 1.75
C LEU A 29 -0.18 6.71 0.89
N ILE A 30 -0.89 5.67 1.28
CA ILE A 30 -0.86 4.34 0.66
C ILE A 30 -2.20 4.12 -0.03
N SER A 31 -2.15 3.67 -1.28
CA SER A 31 -3.32 3.18 -2.01
C SER A 31 -2.98 1.87 -2.71
N SER A 32 -3.98 1.05 -2.99
CA SER A 32 -3.81 -0.18 -3.78
C SER A 32 -4.54 -0.06 -5.10
N ASP A 33 -4.05 -0.73 -6.13
CA ASP A 33 -4.70 -0.80 -7.44
C ASP A 33 -5.05 -2.26 -7.78
N MET A 34 -6.35 -2.50 -7.98
CA MET A 34 -6.88 -3.83 -8.26
C MET A 34 -6.69 -4.26 -9.72
N THR A 35 -6.51 -3.32 -10.64
CA THR A 35 -6.26 -3.60 -12.06
C THR A 35 -4.82 -4.06 -12.26
N THR A 36 -3.85 -3.39 -11.62
CA THR A 36 -2.43 -3.71 -11.78
C THR A 36 -1.87 -4.65 -10.71
N ASN A 37 -2.64 -4.94 -9.64
CA ASN A 37 -2.19 -5.72 -8.48
C ASN A 37 -0.93 -5.12 -7.82
N GLU A 38 -0.98 -3.82 -7.61
CA GLU A 38 0.11 -3.03 -7.05
C GLU A 38 -0.34 -2.26 -5.81
N VAL A 39 0.66 -1.82 -5.04
CA VAL A 39 0.49 -0.76 -4.06
C VAL A 39 1.21 0.49 -4.55
N VAL A 40 0.59 1.63 -4.33
CA VAL A 40 1.08 2.96 -4.65
C VAL A 40 1.36 3.68 -3.34
N ILE A 41 2.56 4.24 -3.21
CA ILE A 41 2.95 5.03 -2.04
C ILE A 41 3.27 6.45 -2.49
N PHE A 42 2.64 7.41 -1.85
CA PHE A 42 2.91 8.83 -1.98
C PHE A 42 3.56 9.37 -0.72
N LYS A 43 4.42 10.39 -0.87
CA LYS A 43 4.88 11.23 0.22
C LYS A 43 3.95 12.43 0.36
N SER A 44 3.55 12.74 1.58
CA SER A 44 2.83 13.97 1.90
C SER A 44 3.80 15.05 2.37
N ASP A 45 3.63 16.25 1.82
CA ASP A 45 4.25 17.46 2.33
C ASP A 45 3.40 18.02 3.47
N PHE A 46 3.96 18.12 4.67
CA PHE A 46 3.19 18.48 5.87
C PHE A 46 2.74 19.95 5.88
N GLU A 47 3.47 20.84 5.21
CA GLU A 47 3.15 22.27 5.19
C GLU A 47 2.04 22.60 4.19
N THR A 48 2.08 21.96 3.02
CA THR A 48 1.19 22.26 1.89
C THR A 48 0.07 21.23 1.72
N GLY A 49 0.21 20.03 2.28
CA GLY A 49 -0.68 18.88 2.07
C GLY A 49 -0.55 18.24 0.69
N LEU A 50 0.40 18.67 -0.14
CA LEU A 50 0.59 18.14 -1.48
C LEU A 50 1.24 16.76 -1.45
N LEU A 51 0.87 15.91 -2.40
CA LEU A 51 1.36 14.55 -2.53
C LEU A 51 2.39 14.44 -3.67
N SER A 52 3.38 13.59 -3.48
CA SER A 52 4.33 13.20 -4.53
C SER A 52 4.46 11.68 -4.59
N LYS A 53 4.36 11.09 -5.79
CA LYS A 53 4.43 9.63 -5.96
C LYS A 53 5.85 9.12 -5.69
N ILE A 54 6.00 8.16 -4.78
CA ILE A 54 7.28 7.51 -4.48
C ILE A 54 7.47 6.31 -5.41
N LEU A 55 6.50 5.39 -5.38
CA LEU A 55 6.54 4.13 -6.15
C LEU A 55 5.13 3.58 -6.41
N SER A 56 5.05 2.68 -7.39
CA SER A 56 3.94 1.74 -7.65
C SER A 56 4.61 0.40 -7.88
N LEU A 57 4.37 -0.60 -7.04
CA LEU A 57 5.04 -1.89 -7.13
C LEU A 57 4.09 -3.07 -6.82
N PRO A 58 4.33 -4.26 -7.42
CA PRO A 58 3.48 -5.43 -7.24
C PRO A 58 3.41 -5.93 -5.80
N ILE A 59 2.24 -6.45 -5.40
CA ILE A 59 1.99 -6.97 -4.04
C ILE A 59 2.06 -8.49 -3.92
N ALA A 60 2.56 -9.19 -4.95
CA ALA A 60 2.69 -10.65 -4.97
C ALA A 60 1.39 -11.40 -4.62
N GLY A 61 0.27 -10.96 -5.20
CA GLY A 61 -1.07 -11.49 -4.98
C GLY A 61 -2.06 -10.92 -5.99
N THR A 62 -3.36 -11.16 -5.81
CA THR A 62 -4.40 -10.68 -6.73
C THR A 62 -5.52 -9.97 -5.98
N TYR A 63 -5.97 -8.85 -6.56
CA TYR A 63 -7.02 -8.00 -6.02
C TYR A 63 -6.68 -7.48 -4.61
N PRO A 64 -5.68 -6.60 -4.47
CA PRO A 64 -5.36 -5.98 -3.19
C PRO A 64 -6.46 -5.05 -2.72
N LYS A 65 -7.37 -5.59 -1.90
CA LYS A 65 -8.55 -4.87 -1.43
C LYS A 65 -8.21 -3.88 -0.32
N ASP A 66 -7.17 -4.17 0.45
CA ASP A 66 -6.64 -3.25 1.43
C ASP A 66 -5.11 -3.34 1.47
N ALA A 67 -4.44 -2.27 1.86
CA ALA A 67 -3.00 -2.23 2.06
C ALA A 67 -2.62 -1.14 3.07
N MET A 68 -1.74 -1.45 4.02
CA MET A 68 -1.41 -0.54 5.11
C MET A 68 0.07 -0.59 5.46
N LEU A 69 0.64 0.58 5.76
CA LEU A 69 1.97 0.71 6.34
C LEU A 69 1.88 0.55 7.86
N PHE A 70 2.80 -0.19 8.45
CA PHE A 70 2.90 -0.38 9.88
C PHE A 70 3.35 0.92 10.57
N PRO A 71 3.11 1.07 11.89
CA PRO A 71 3.52 2.25 12.66
C PRO A 71 5.02 2.56 12.65
N ASP A 72 5.86 1.66 12.15
CA ASP A 72 7.31 1.85 12.03
C ASP A 72 7.76 2.46 10.69
N ASP A 73 6.80 2.79 9.82
CA ASP A 73 6.95 3.30 8.46
C ASP A 73 7.83 2.45 7.54
N GLN A 74 8.12 1.21 7.91
CA GLN A 74 9.08 0.34 7.21
C GLN A 74 8.44 -0.93 6.70
N HIS A 75 7.39 -1.42 7.36
CA HIS A 75 6.71 -2.63 6.93
C HIS A 75 5.36 -2.29 6.31
N LEU A 76 5.02 -2.97 5.23
CA LEU A 76 3.74 -2.86 4.56
C LEU A 76 3.09 -4.24 4.51
N VAL A 77 1.77 -4.28 4.70
CA VAL A 77 0.96 -5.46 4.43
C VAL A 77 -0.02 -5.16 3.30
N SER A 78 -0.16 -6.11 2.38
CA SER A 78 -1.23 -6.14 1.38
C SER A 78 -2.20 -7.27 1.68
N LEU A 79 -3.48 -6.96 1.51
CA LEU A 79 -4.60 -7.85 1.72
C LEU A 79 -5.22 -8.26 0.38
N ASN A 80 -4.90 -9.45 -0.09
CA ASN A 80 -5.18 -9.87 -1.46
C ASN A 80 -6.44 -10.75 -1.47
N HIS A 81 -7.56 -10.17 -1.92
CA HIS A 81 -8.89 -10.76 -1.82
C HIS A 81 -9.05 -12.02 -2.66
N GLU A 82 -8.62 -11.97 -3.92
CA GLU A 82 -8.84 -13.08 -4.88
C GLU A 82 -7.82 -14.20 -4.69
N SER A 83 -6.59 -13.87 -4.31
CA SER A 83 -5.57 -14.88 -4.03
C SER A 83 -5.69 -15.52 -2.64
N ASN A 84 -6.57 -15.03 -1.77
CA ASN A 84 -6.73 -15.50 -0.38
C ASN A 84 -5.42 -15.43 0.42
N THR A 85 -4.69 -14.33 0.28
CA THR A 85 -3.36 -14.17 0.90
C THR A 85 -3.14 -12.80 1.53
N LEU A 86 -2.32 -12.81 2.58
CA LEU A 86 -1.63 -11.65 3.13
C LEU A 86 -0.17 -11.69 2.67
N THR A 87 0.33 -10.58 2.15
CA THR A 87 1.74 -10.45 1.78
C THR A 87 2.37 -9.28 2.52
N PHE A 88 3.61 -9.45 2.95
CA PHE A 88 4.35 -8.48 3.75
C PHE A 88 5.57 -8.00 2.99
N PHE A 89 5.92 -6.74 3.19
CA PHE A 89 7.04 -6.10 2.49
C PHE A 89 7.82 -5.17 3.41
N THR A 90 9.10 -5.04 3.15
CA THR A 90 9.94 -3.95 3.66
C THR A 90 9.96 -2.83 2.62
N PHE A 91 9.45 -1.66 3.00
CA PHE A 91 9.50 -0.42 2.24
C PHE A 91 10.81 0.33 2.50
N ASN A 92 11.45 0.80 1.44
CA ASN A 92 12.61 1.68 1.51
C ASN A 92 12.43 2.86 0.57
N GLU A 93 12.11 4.04 1.13
CA GLU A 93 11.91 5.28 0.35
C GLU A 93 13.15 5.66 -0.47
N LYS A 94 14.33 5.61 0.15
CA LYS A 94 15.59 6.05 -0.48
C LYS A 94 15.88 5.26 -1.75
N ASN A 95 15.70 3.95 -1.69
CA ASN A 95 15.96 3.06 -2.82
C ASN A 95 14.73 2.88 -3.72
N LYS A 96 13.56 3.41 -3.32
CA LYS A 96 12.26 3.22 -3.97
C LYS A 96 11.93 1.75 -4.20
N THR A 97 12.20 0.93 -3.18
CA THR A 97 11.98 -0.52 -3.25
C THR A 97 10.91 -0.96 -2.26
N LEU A 98 10.16 -1.98 -2.66
CA LEU A 98 9.25 -2.74 -1.83
C LEU A 98 9.66 -4.22 -1.92
N VAL A 99 10.31 -4.75 -0.88
CA VAL A 99 10.91 -6.08 -0.91
C VAL A 99 10.07 -7.04 -0.08
N MET A 100 9.64 -8.15 -0.68
CA MET A 100 8.80 -9.14 0.02
C MET A 100 9.51 -9.70 1.25
N ASN A 101 8.83 -9.68 2.39
CA ASN A 101 9.33 -10.11 3.69
C ASN A 101 8.65 -11.43 4.10
N GLY A 102 9.19 -12.52 3.58
CA GLY A 102 8.73 -13.88 3.87
C GLY A 102 7.62 -14.40 2.96
N PRO A 103 7.19 -15.67 3.17
CA PRO A 103 6.08 -16.27 2.43
C PRO A 103 4.75 -15.57 2.68
N GLU A 104 3.83 -15.70 1.73
CA GLU A 104 2.44 -15.29 1.92
C GLU A 104 1.77 -16.07 3.04
N ILE A 105 0.84 -15.42 3.75
CA ILE A 105 0.02 -16.05 4.78
C ILE A 105 -1.38 -16.28 4.20
N PRO A 106 -1.88 -17.53 4.17
CA PRO A 106 -3.23 -17.81 3.71
C PRO A 106 -4.28 -17.16 4.62
N VAL A 107 -5.27 -16.52 4.01
CA VAL A 107 -6.45 -15.98 4.69
C VAL A 107 -7.62 -15.99 3.71
N ASP A 108 -8.77 -16.51 4.12
CA ASP A 108 -9.93 -16.60 3.22
C ASP A 108 -10.55 -15.22 2.98
N ARG A 109 -10.63 -14.82 1.70
CA ARG A 109 -11.29 -13.62 1.17
C ARG A 109 -11.16 -12.39 2.05
N PRO A 110 -9.94 -11.93 2.33
CA PRO A 110 -9.74 -10.84 3.26
C PRO A 110 -10.18 -9.49 2.64
N ASN A 111 -10.65 -8.54 3.45
CA ASN A 111 -11.25 -7.29 2.97
C ASN A 111 -10.78 -5.99 3.67
N CYS A 112 -10.34 -6.04 4.92
CA CYS A 112 -9.98 -4.84 5.68
C CYS A 112 -8.81 -5.12 6.64
N ILE A 113 -7.91 -4.15 6.80
CA ILE A 113 -6.82 -4.13 7.78
C ILE A 113 -7.13 -3.08 8.85
N VAL A 114 -6.94 -3.47 10.11
CA VAL A 114 -6.84 -2.55 11.24
C VAL A 114 -5.64 -2.98 12.08
N LEU A 115 -4.71 -2.05 12.32
CA LEU A 115 -3.57 -2.29 13.20
C LEU A 115 -3.93 -1.85 14.63
N HIS A 116 -3.81 -2.79 15.58
CA HIS A 116 -4.06 -2.54 16.99
C HIS A 116 -2.75 -2.67 17.79
N LYS A 117 -2.37 -1.59 18.50
CA LYS A 117 -1.22 -1.62 19.40
C LYS A 117 -1.59 -2.39 20.66
N LEU A 118 -0.85 -3.46 20.94
CA LEU A 118 -0.99 -4.20 22.19
C LEU A 118 -0.48 -3.36 23.38
N PRO A 119 -1.08 -3.48 24.57
CA PRO A 119 -0.53 -2.90 25.78
C PRO A 119 0.86 -3.48 26.04
N ASN A 120 1.77 -2.65 26.56
CA ASN A 120 3.04 -3.17 27.07
C ASN A 120 2.71 -4.06 28.28
N GLU A 121 3.24 -5.28 28.30
CA GLU A 121 3.24 -6.11 29.52
C GLU A 121 4.02 -5.44 30.66
#